data_AF-A0A5E4UVR2-F1
#
_entry.id   AF-A0A5E4UVR2-F1
#
_cell.length_a   1.000
_cell.length_b   1.000
_cell.length_c   1.000
_cell.angle_alpha   90.00
_cell.angle_beta   90.00
_cell.angle_gamma   90.00
#
_symmetry.space_group_name_H-M   'P 1'
#
loop_
_entity.id
_entity.type
_entity.pdbx_description
1 polymer ?
#
loop_
_entity_poly.entity_id
_entity_poly.type
_entity_poly.pdbx_seq_one_letter_code
_entity_poly.pdbx_strand_id
1 'polypeptide(L)'
;MDTKSDERATIIHTFKVTVSSGGERTYNNGLCQVRLEIEIVADKNLSPAETATLRVVDGNTEQEVPLVDSSMPVPIGTWGSSLAKNVYEFYPGGADIAAENREFLHYYVQTADFANARKTIGMRITLENKQEFFSKTVSNSDGTVDLIPVAPVSPPFSAWNQDWEQTHKYTVGSNIKVTIYYLGLVLATGARQAMRTMEVAPASFASSYKWLSPNSQSGAFCGYAEPPTDQQPTPEFVYSQVQYTGAFRVAKNDWSRFACGAIAFVANDSLGPYQGAANAQGCTYTLRDQYGTPYRVRVNITPACDALTLSQA
;
A
#
# COMPACT_ATOMS: atom_id res chain seq x y z
N MET A 1 -31.03 -38.55 -28.94
CA MET A 1 -30.31 -37.71 -27.97
C MET A 1 -28.85 -37.78 -28.36
N ASP A 2 -28.34 -36.73 -28.99
CA ASP A 2 -26.92 -36.62 -29.31
C ASP A 2 -26.12 -36.48 -28.02
N THR A 3 -25.40 -37.52 -27.64
CA THR A 3 -24.29 -37.41 -26.70
C THR A 3 -23.14 -36.75 -27.44
N LYS A 4 -23.13 -35.41 -27.50
CA LYS A 4 -21.89 -34.69 -27.76
C LYS A 4 -20.93 -35.07 -26.64
N SER A 5 -19.92 -35.87 -26.95
CA SER A 5 -18.75 -35.95 -26.09
C SER A 5 -18.19 -34.54 -26.01
N ASP A 6 -18.30 -33.89 -24.86
CA ASP A 6 -17.47 -32.72 -24.58
C ASP A 6 -16.03 -33.19 -24.75
N GLU A 7 -15.39 -32.75 -25.83
CA GLU A 7 -13.99 -33.08 -26.11
C GLU A 7 -13.14 -32.38 -25.06
N ARG A 8 -12.61 -33.15 -24.11
CA ARG A 8 -11.83 -32.65 -22.97
C ARG A 8 -10.37 -32.50 -23.35
N ALA A 9 -9.70 -31.50 -22.78
CA ALA A 9 -8.26 -31.34 -22.90
C ALA A 9 -7.54 -32.51 -22.20
N THR A 10 -6.53 -33.07 -22.86
CA THR A 10 -5.72 -34.15 -22.31
C THR A 10 -4.23 -33.85 -22.34
N ILE A 11 -3.80 -32.89 -23.18
CA ILE A 11 -2.41 -32.55 -23.39
C ILE A 11 -2.26 -31.04 -23.42
N ILE A 12 -1.21 -30.54 -22.76
CA ILE A 12 -0.79 -29.14 -22.89
C ILE A 12 0.45 -29.07 -23.76
N HIS A 13 0.35 -28.36 -24.88
CA HIS A 13 1.43 -28.15 -25.85
C HIS A 13 2.27 -26.92 -25.52
N THR A 14 1.66 -25.89 -24.94
CA THR A 14 2.34 -24.64 -24.55
C THR A 14 1.82 -24.21 -23.20
N PHE A 15 2.73 -23.83 -22.30
CA PHE A 15 2.40 -23.33 -20.98
C PHE A 15 3.44 -22.31 -20.55
N LYS A 16 3.33 -21.09 -21.09
CA LYS A 16 4.31 -20.03 -20.87
C LYS A 16 3.88 -19.09 -19.75
N VAL A 17 4.88 -18.51 -19.10
CA VAL A 17 4.72 -17.53 -18.04
C VAL A 17 5.59 -16.33 -18.40
N THR A 18 5.00 -15.14 -18.40
CA THR A 18 5.72 -13.90 -18.69
C THR A 18 5.36 -12.81 -17.68
N VAL A 19 6.28 -11.87 -17.47
CA VAL A 19 6.02 -10.70 -16.64
C VAL A 19 5.50 -9.57 -17.51
N SER A 20 4.28 -9.12 -17.24
CA SER A 20 3.59 -8.12 -18.07
C SER A 20 3.35 -6.79 -17.34
N SER A 21 3.90 -6.64 -16.13
CA SER A 21 3.91 -5.38 -15.35
C SER A 21 5.19 -4.56 -15.51
N GLY A 22 6.01 -4.85 -16.53
CA GLY A 22 7.17 -4.02 -16.86
C GLY A 22 8.50 -4.36 -16.22
N GLY A 23 8.51 -5.27 -15.25
CA GLY A 23 9.74 -5.72 -14.64
C GLY A 23 9.51 -6.88 -13.68
N GLU A 24 10.53 -7.73 -13.60
CA GLU A 24 10.62 -8.86 -12.66
C GLU A 24 10.87 -8.43 -11.20
N ARG A 25 11.06 -7.12 -10.98
CA ARG A 25 11.43 -6.56 -9.69
C ARG A 25 10.20 -6.26 -8.86
N THR A 26 10.07 -6.95 -7.73
CA THR A 26 9.08 -6.61 -6.71
C THR A 26 9.70 -5.64 -5.71
N TYR A 27 8.92 -4.72 -5.14
CA TYR A 27 9.39 -3.86 -4.06
C TYR A 27 8.92 -4.41 -2.70
N ASN A 28 9.75 -4.32 -1.64
CA ASN A 28 9.49 -5.03 -0.38
C ASN A 28 8.54 -4.27 0.57
N ASN A 29 7.37 -4.86 0.75
CA ASN A 29 6.38 -4.59 1.80
C ASN A 29 5.25 -5.63 1.84
N GLY A 30 5.36 -6.70 1.04
CA GLY A 30 4.32 -7.71 0.87
C GLY A 30 3.07 -7.25 0.12
N LEU A 31 3.01 -6.02 -0.41
CA LEU A 31 1.88 -5.46 -1.17
C LEU A 31 2.23 -5.07 -2.60
N CYS A 32 3.49 -4.74 -2.91
CA CYS A 32 3.88 -4.51 -4.31
C CYS A 32 3.74 -5.82 -5.09
N GLN A 33 3.01 -5.75 -6.20
CA GLN A 33 2.73 -6.90 -7.03
C GLN A 33 3.54 -6.88 -8.33
N VAL A 34 3.74 -8.05 -8.91
CA VAL A 34 4.12 -8.25 -10.32
C VAL A 34 2.99 -9.00 -10.99
N ARG A 35 2.60 -8.55 -12.19
CA ARG A 35 1.59 -9.24 -13.01
C ARG A 35 2.27 -10.30 -13.85
N LEU A 36 1.79 -11.52 -13.71
CA LEU A 36 2.08 -12.66 -14.58
C LEU A 36 1.03 -12.74 -15.67
N GLU A 37 1.48 -13.02 -16.88
CA GLU A 37 0.66 -13.35 -18.05
C GLU A 37 0.95 -14.79 -18.45
N ILE A 38 -0.13 -15.58 -18.57
CA ILE A 38 -0.07 -17.02 -18.76
C ILE A 38 -0.68 -17.38 -20.11
N GLU A 39 0.14 -18.02 -20.96
CA GLU A 39 -0.26 -18.58 -22.24
C GLU A 39 -0.41 -20.09 -22.10
N ILE A 40 -1.61 -20.63 -22.35
CA ILE A 40 -1.83 -22.07 -22.38
C ILE A 40 -2.44 -22.47 -23.72
N VAL A 41 -1.76 -23.39 -24.42
CA VAL A 41 -2.30 -24.03 -25.63
C VAL A 41 -2.39 -25.52 -25.35
N ALA A 42 -3.61 -26.05 -25.36
CA ALA A 42 -3.92 -27.45 -25.19
C ALA A 42 -4.47 -28.07 -26.48
N ASP A 43 -4.59 -29.39 -26.51
CA ASP A 43 -5.19 -30.14 -27.62
C ASP A 43 -6.68 -29.82 -27.84
N LYS A 44 -7.36 -29.36 -26.77
CA LYS A 44 -8.73 -28.84 -26.76
C LYS A 44 -8.81 -27.59 -25.88
N ASN A 45 -9.92 -26.86 -25.96
CA ASN A 45 -10.15 -25.71 -25.09
C ASN A 45 -10.27 -26.16 -23.63
N LEU A 46 -9.59 -25.44 -22.73
CA LEU A 46 -9.70 -25.69 -21.29
C LEU A 46 -11.10 -25.36 -20.80
N SER A 47 -11.65 -26.22 -19.95
CA SER A 47 -12.92 -25.92 -19.28
C SER A 47 -12.71 -24.84 -18.20
N PRO A 48 -13.78 -24.12 -17.78
CA PRO A 48 -13.68 -23.20 -16.65
C PRO A 48 -13.23 -23.89 -15.35
N ALA A 49 -13.58 -25.16 -15.18
CA ALA A 49 -13.16 -25.95 -14.01
C ALA A 49 -11.65 -26.23 -14.05
N GLU A 50 -11.09 -26.55 -15.22
CA GLU A 50 -9.64 -26.74 -15.41
C GLU A 50 -8.89 -25.42 -15.23
N THR A 51 -9.41 -24.34 -15.80
CA THR A 51 -8.84 -22.99 -15.62
C THR A 51 -8.79 -22.60 -14.14
N ALA A 52 -9.82 -22.97 -13.37
CA ALA A 52 -9.89 -22.72 -11.94
C ALA A 52 -8.89 -23.55 -11.10
N THR A 53 -8.25 -24.59 -11.65
CA THR A 53 -7.17 -25.34 -10.97
C THR A 53 -5.79 -24.71 -11.16
N LEU A 54 -5.67 -23.71 -12.02
CA LEU A 54 -4.41 -23.02 -12.28
C LEU A 54 -3.84 -22.42 -10.97
N ARG A 55 -2.57 -22.68 -10.65
CA ARG A 55 -1.90 -22.18 -9.45
C ARG A 55 -0.49 -21.73 -9.76
N VAL A 56 -0.05 -20.69 -9.06
CA VAL A 56 1.35 -20.25 -9.05
C VAL A 56 2.16 -21.22 -8.20
N VAL A 57 3.32 -21.65 -8.69
CA VAL A 57 4.23 -22.56 -7.98
C VAL A 57 5.65 -22.02 -8.01
N ASP A 58 6.49 -22.48 -7.08
CA ASP A 58 7.93 -22.38 -7.21
C ASP A 58 8.39 -23.24 -8.38
N GLY A 59 9.07 -22.65 -9.36
CA GLY A 59 9.51 -23.35 -10.56
C GLY A 59 10.57 -24.43 -10.30
N ASN A 60 11.25 -24.42 -9.15
CA ASN A 60 12.27 -25.42 -8.82
C ASN A 60 11.73 -26.55 -7.94
N THR A 61 10.82 -26.25 -7.01
CA THR A 61 10.29 -27.25 -6.06
C THR A 61 8.86 -27.69 -6.36
N GLU A 62 8.18 -27.04 -7.30
CA GLU A 62 6.76 -27.27 -7.65
C GLU A 62 5.79 -27.03 -6.48
N GLN A 63 6.30 -26.49 -5.37
CA GLN A 63 5.47 -26.12 -4.22
C GLN A 63 4.60 -24.91 -4.56
N GLU A 64 3.34 -24.99 -4.18
CA GLU A 64 2.38 -23.92 -4.42
C GLU A 64 2.75 -22.63 -3.68
N VAL A 65 2.70 -21.51 -4.39
CA VAL A 65 2.75 -20.17 -3.79
C VAL A 65 1.33 -19.85 -3.31
N PRO A 66 1.10 -19.71 -1.99
CA PRO A 66 -0.25 -19.60 -1.43
C PRO A 66 -1.07 -18.49 -2.07
N LEU A 67 -2.36 -18.77 -2.30
CA LEU A 67 -3.31 -17.73 -2.69
C LEU A 67 -3.63 -16.86 -1.45
N VAL A 68 -3.46 -15.55 -1.58
CA VAL A 68 -3.66 -14.56 -0.51
C VAL A 68 -4.60 -13.44 -0.95
N ASP A 69 -5.16 -12.71 0.01
CA ASP A 69 -5.87 -11.47 -0.27
C ASP A 69 -4.90 -10.43 -0.85
N SER A 70 -5.22 -9.93 -2.04
CA SER A 70 -4.41 -8.93 -2.75
C SER A 70 -4.21 -7.63 -1.96
N SER A 71 -5.14 -7.28 -1.07
CA SER A 71 -5.12 -6.04 -0.28
C SER A 71 -4.27 -6.13 0.99
N MET A 72 -3.88 -7.34 1.39
CA MET A 72 -3.17 -7.58 2.65
C MET A 72 -1.68 -7.85 2.40
N PRO A 73 -0.78 -7.31 3.23
CA PRO A 73 0.64 -7.59 3.11
C PRO A 73 0.91 -9.06 3.45
N VAL A 74 1.71 -9.74 2.63
CA VAL A 74 2.18 -11.09 2.99
C VAL A 74 3.17 -11.05 4.16
N PRO A 75 3.23 -12.10 5.01
CA PRO A 75 4.19 -12.17 6.11
C PRO A 75 5.65 -12.05 5.66
N ILE A 76 6.50 -11.53 6.54
CA ILE A 76 7.95 -11.39 6.29
C ILE A 76 8.56 -12.74 5.90
N GLY A 77 9.40 -12.74 4.86
CA GLY A 77 10.06 -13.95 4.36
C GLY A 77 9.15 -14.89 3.56
N THR A 78 7.97 -14.42 3.15
CA THR A 78 7.00 -15.24 2.40
C THR A 78 6.61 -14.62 1.07
N TRP A 79 6.04 -15.48 0.22
CA TRP A 79 5.50 -15.15 -1.09
C TRP A 79 4.01 -15.46 -1.11
N GLY A 80 3.24 -14.68 -1.86
CA GLY A 80 1.82 -14.91 -2.06
C GLY A 80 1.40 -14.60 -3.49
N SER A 81 0.34 -15.26 -3.93
CA SER A 81 -0.29 -15.04 -5.22
C SER A 81 -1.73 -14.55 -5.07
N SER A 82 -2.24 -13.79 -6.04
CA SER A 82 -3.63 -13.38 -6.09
C SER A 82 -4.15 -13.29 -7.52
N LEU A 83 -5.47 -13.37 -7.67
CA LEU A 83 -6.14 -13.22 -8.97
C LEU A 83 -6.44 -11.76 -9.33
N ALA A 84 -6.37 -10.88 -8.34
CA ALA A 84 -6.67 -9.46 -8.49
C ALA A 84 -5.44 -8.59 -8.22
N LYS A 85 -5.34 -7.50 -9.00
CA LYS A 85 -4.43 -6.40 -8.72
C LYS A 85 -4.95 -5.63 -7.51
N ASN A 86 -4.07 -5.25 -6.61
CA ASN A 86 -4.41 -4.38 -5.51
C ASN A 86 -4.32 -2.90 -5.90
N VAL A 87 -4.51 -2.03 -4.90
CA VAL A 87 -4.55 -0.57 -5.08
C VAL A 87 -3.17 0.06 -5.33
N TYR A 88 -2.08 -0.70 -5.16
CA TYR A 88 -0.71 -0.21 -5.34
C TYR A 88 -0.25 -0.33 -6.79
N GLU A 89 0.72 0.49 -7.14
CA GLU A 89 1.35 0.47 -8.46
C GLU A 89 2.39 -0.65 -8.56
N PHE A 90 2.65 -1.09 -9.80
CA PHE A 90 3.73 -2.03 -10.06
C PHE A 90 5.08 -1.33 -9.99
N TYR A 91 6.08 -2.09 -9.56
CA TYR A 91 7.47 -1.66 -9.54
C TYR A 91 8.28 -2.45 -10.58
N PRO A 92 9.33 -1.86 -11.20
CA PRO A 92 9.60 -0.44 -11.25
C PRO A 92 8.52 0.28 -12.06
N GLY A 93 8.23 1.54 -11.73
CA GLY A 93 7.23 2.33 -12.46
C GLY A 93 7.62 2.61 -13.91
N GLY A 94 6.62 2.91 -14.76
CA GLY A 94 6.84 3.44 -16.12
C GLY A 94 6.67 2.44 -17.26
N ALA A 95 6.18 1.23 -17.02
CA ALA A 95 5.87 0.29 -18.09
C ALA A 95 4.38 0.30 -18.44
N ASP A 96 4.11 0.39 -19.74
CA ASP A 96 2.76 0.25 -20.26
C ASP A 96 2.26 -1.18 -20.06
N ILE A 97 1.25 -1.31 -19.22
CA ILE A 97 0.41 -2.50 -19.18
C ILE A 97 -0.31 -2.53 -20.52
N ALA A 98 0.11 -3.43 -21.42
CA ALA A 98 -0.60 -3.62 -22.68
C ALA A 98 -2.10 -3.82 -22.38
N ALA A 99 -2.94 -3.07 -23.09
CA ALA A 99 -4.39 -3.15 -22.95
C ALA A 99 -4.84 -4.62 -23.04
N GLU A 100 -5.79 -5.02 -22.19
CA GLU A 100 -6.34 -6.37 -22.02
C GLU A 100 -7.06 -6.87 -23.29
N ASN A 101 -6.32 -7.09 -24.37
CA ASN A 101 -6.86 -7.46 -25.69
C ASN A 101 -6.41 -8.85 -26.14
N ARG A 102 -6.04 -9.72 -25.20
CA ARG A 102 -5.71 -11.11 -25.50
C ARG A 102 -6.28 -12.04 -24.42
N GLU A 103 -6.68 -13.26 -24.82
CA GLU A 103 -7.24 -14.32 -23.96
C GLU A 103 -6.20 -14.94 -23.00
N PHE A 104 -5.38 -14.12 -22.34
CA PHE A 104 -4.39 -14.59 -21.40
C PHE A 104 -4.96 -14.61 -19.99
N LEU A 105 -4.56 -15.61 -19.21
CA LEU A 105 -4.87 -15.66 -17.80
C LEU A 105 -3.85 -14.81 -17.04
N HIS A 106 -4.31 -14.11 -16.00
CA HIS A 106 -3.46 -13.23 -15.21
C HIS A 106 -3.43 -13.66 -13.75
N TYR A 107 -2.23 -13.65 -13.19
CA TYR A 107 -1.99 -13.78 -11.76
C TYR A 107 -1.11 -12.63 -11.29
N TYR A 108 -1.18 -12.33 -10.01
CA TYR A 108 -0.33 -11.35 -9.35
C TYR A 108 0.49 -12.06 -8.30
N VAL A 109 1.77 -11.70 -8.20
CA VAL A 109 2.69 -12.23 -7.18
C VAL A 109 3.26 -11.08 -6.37
N GLN A 110 3.28 -11.25 -5.05
CA GLN A 110 3.86 -10.31 -4.10
C GLN A 110 4.71 -11.04 -3.07
N THR A 111 5.63 -10.30 -2.44
CA THR A 111 6.59 -10.86 -1.50
C THR A 111 7.03 -9.85 -0.45
N ALA A 112 7.34 -10.36 0.74
CA ALA A 112 8.03 -9.62 1.81
C ALA A 112 9.37 -10.27 2.16
N ASP A 113 10.02 -10.90 1.18
CA ASP A 113 11.31 -11.57 1.31
C ASP A 113 12.49 -10.57 1.28
N PHE A 114 13.70 -11.05 1.58
CA PHE A 114 14.91 -10.23 1.60
C PHE A 114 15.26 -9.69 0.20
N ALA A 115 15.84 -8.50 0.17
CA ALA A 115 16.27 -7.90 -1.09
C ALA A 115 17.26 -8.82 -1.84
N ASN A 116 17.05 -8.94 -3.16
CA ASN A 116 17.78 -9.80 -4.08
C ASN A 116 17.60 -11.31 -3.86
N ALA A 117 16.69 -11.75 -2.98
CA ALA A 117 16.31 -13.16 -2.87
C ALA A 117 15.50 -13.60 -4.10
N ARG A 118 16.21 -14.06 -5.14
CA ARG A 118 15.59 -14.52 -6.39
C ARG A 118 14.66 -15.70 -6.12
N LYS A 119 13.45 -15.64 -6.68
CA LYS A 119 12.48 -16.74 -6.68
C LYS A 119 12.08 -17.06 -8.11
N THR A 120 12.26 -18.32 -8.51
CA THR A 120 11.77 -18.81 -9.81
C THR A 120 10.30 -19.18 -9.66
N ILE A 121 9.44 -18.57 -10.46
CA ILE A 121 8.00 -18.77 -10.46
C ILE A 121 7.59 -19.51 -11.73
N GLY A 122 6.76 -20.53 -11.57
CA GLY A 122 6.06 -21.23 -12.64
C GLY A 122 4.57 -21.35 -12.32
N MET A 123 3.88 -22.16 -13.12
CA MET A 123 2.46 -22.44 -12.99
C MET A 123 2.20 -23.95 -13.02
N ARG A 124 1.16 -24.37 -12.31
CA ARG A 124 0.59 -25.72 -12.35
C ARG A 124 -0.86 -25.65 -12.75
N ILE A 125 -1.32 -26.57 -13.57
CA ILE A 125 -2.74 -26.80 -13.85
C ILE A 125 -3.06 -28.29 -13.75
N THR A 126 -4.24 -28.61 -13.24
CA THR A 126 -4.77 -29.97 -13.17
C THR A 126 -5.95 -30.07 -14.14
N LEU A 127 -5.82 -30.94 -15.15
CA LEU A 127 -6.91 -31.20 -16.10
C LEU A 127 -7.98 -32.12 -15.47
N GLU A 128 -9.15 -32.23 -16.11
CA GLU A 128 -10.24 -33.06 -15.59
C GLU A 128 -9.88 -34.55 -15.47
N ASN A 129 -8.93 -35.02 -16.27
CA ASN A 129 -8.38 -36.37 -16.20
C ASN A 129 -7.46 -36.58 -14.97
N LYS A 130 -7.31 -35.58 -14.10
CA LYS A 130 -6.45 -35.54 -12.90
C LYS A 130 -4.96 -35.53 -13.20
N GLN A 131 -4.57 -35.33 -14.46
CA GLN A 131 -3.17 -35.16 -14.81
C GLN A 131 -2.75 -33.72 -14.51
N GLU A 132 -1.59 -33.59 -13.86
CA GLU A 132 -0.98 -32.30 -13.57
C GLU A 132 0.06 -31.95 -14.63
N PHE A 133 0.06 -30.69 -15.04
CA PHE A 133 1.04 -30.13 -15.94
C PHE A 133 1.70 -28.94 -15.27
N PHE A 134 3.03 -28.89 -15.39
CA PHE A 134 3.85 -27.80 -14.88
C PHE A 134 4.43 -27.02 -16.05
N SER A 135 4.34 -25.70 -16.00
CA SER A 135 4.81 -24.82 -17.06
C SER A 135 6.29 -25.03 -17.39
N LYS A 136 7.14 -25.22 -16.37
CA LYS A 136 8.56 -25.55 -16.55
C LYS A 136 8.78 -26.83 -17.35
N THR A 137 7.98 -27.87 -17.10
CA THR A 137 8.12 -29.15 -17.81
C THR A 137 7.62 -29.05 -19.25
N VAL A 138 6.56 -28.29 -19.49
CA VAL A 138 5.93 -28.16 -20.81
C VAL A 138 6.70 -27.18 -21.72
N SER A 139 7.15 -26.04 -21.20
CA SER A 139 7.75 -24.95 -21.99
C SER A 139 9.16 -24.55 -21.56
N ASN A 140 9.80 -25.34 -20.68
CA ASN A 140 11.19 -25.17 -20.26
C ASN A 140 11.47 -23.73 -19.76
N SER A 141 12.36 -22.99 -20.43
CA SER A 141 12.73 -21.62 -20.07
C SER A 141 11.55 -20.66 -20.14
N ASP A 142 10.62 -20.85 -21.07
CA ASP A 142 9.47 -19.97 -21.25
C ASP A 142 8.35 -20.30 -20.24
N GLY A 143 8.47 -21.43 -19.54
CA GLY A 143 7.54 -21.85 -18.51
C GLY A 143 7.79 -21.21 -17.15
N THR A 144 8.87 -20.45 -16.97
CA THR A 144 9.21 -19.86 -15.67
C THR A 144 9.74 -18.44 -15.82
N VAL A 145 9.53 -17.64 -14.77
CA VAL A 145 10.11 -16.30 -14.65
C VAL A 145 10.82 -16.18 -13.30
N ASP A 146 11.94 -15.48 -13.26
CA ASP A 146 12.61 -15.16 -12.01
C ASP A 146 12.10 -13.82 -11.50
N LEU A 147 11.60 -13.76 -10.27
CA LEU A 147 11.21 -12.54 -9.60
C LEU A 147 12.23 -12.16 -8.53
N ILE A 148 12.53 -10.87 -8.41
CA ILE A 148 13.61 -10.38 -7.55
C ILE A 148 13.09 -9.24 -6.66
N PRO A 149 13.01 -9.45 -5.34
CA PRO A 149 12.70 -8.40 -4.40
C PRO A 149 13.76 -7.31 -4.40
N VAL A 150 13.33 -6.07 -4.30
CA VAL A 150 14.18 -4.89 -4.21
C VAL A 150 14.08 -4.33 -2.81
N ALA A 151 15.23 -3.92 -2.27
CA ALA A 151 15.28 -3.23 -1.00
C ALA A 151 14.44 -1.96 -1.07
N PRO A 152 13.69 -1.64 0.00
CA PRO A 152 13.04 -0.37 0.02
C PRO A 152 14.08 0.73 -0.07
N VAL A 153 13.86 1.73 -0.92
CA VAL A 153 14.65 2.95 -0.88
C VAL A 153 14.29 3.59 0.45
N SER A 154 15.19 3.49 1.44
CA SER A 154 15.09 4.28 2.66
C SER A 154 15.09 5.74 2.21
N PRO A 155 13.96 6.46 2.27
CA PRO A 155 13.98 7.88 1.99
C PRO A 155 14.94 8.47 3.02
N PRO A 156 15.77 9.43 2.63
CA PRO A 156 16.39 10.23 3.65
C PRO A 156 15.27 10.88 4.45
N PHE A 157 15.60 11.20 5.69
CA PHE A 157 14.75 11.75 6.73
C PHE A 157 14.01 13.07 6.36
N SER A 158 14.00 13.48 5.09
CA SER A 158 13.37 14.64 4.47
C SER A 158 11.97 14.41 3.91
N ALA A 159 11.37 13.21 4.06
CA ALA A 159 10.03 12.93 3.53
C ALA A 159 8.99 14.01 3.89
N TRP A 160 9.18 14.67 5.02
CA TRP A 160 8.22 15.59 5.59
C TRP A 160 8.51 17.05 5.26
N ASN A 161 8.73 17.40 3.99
CA ASN A 161 8.69 18.82 3.68
C ASN A 161 7.23 19.29 3.78
N GLN A 162 6.98 20.24 4.69
CA GLN A 162 5.69 20.91 4.86
C GLN A 162 5.23 21.62 3.57
N ASP A 163 6.11 21.67 2.56
CA ASP A 163 5.99 22.32 1.27
C ASP A 163 5.53 21.41 0.12
N TRP A 164 4.63 20.44 0.36
CA TRP A 164 3.82 19.91 -0.74
C TRP A 164 2.76 20.91 -1.25
N GLU A 165 2.74 22.14 -0.71
CA GLU A 165 3.02 23.40 -1.44
C GLU A 165 2.60 24.66 -0.66
N GLN A 166 1.89 24.51 0.46
CA GLN A 166 1.75 25.53 1.52
C GLN A 166 1.00 24.92 2.71
N THR A 167 1.42 25.21 3.95
CA THR A 167 0.57 24.96 5.11
C THR A 167 -0.61 25.93 5.09
N HIS A 168 -1.83 25.45 5.34
CA HIS A 168 -2.98 26.33 5.45
C HIS A 168 -3.14 26.81 6.89
N LYS A 169 -3.18 28.12 7.10
CA LYS A 169 -3.30 28.75 8.41
C LYS A 169 -4.51 29.68 8.43
N TYR A 170 -5.36 29.52 9.45
CA TYR A 170 -6.50 30.40 9.66
C TYR A 170 -6.83 30.50 11.16
N THR A 171 -7.67 31.47 11.51
CA THR A 171 -8.10 31.71 12.89
C THR A 171 -9.61 31.54 12.99
N VAL A 172 -10.07 30.90 14.07
CA VAL A 172 -11.49 30.80 14.42
C VAL A 172 -11.72 31.64 15.67
N GLY A 173 -12.55 32.68 15.55
CA GLY A 173 -12.70 33.68 16.61
C GLY A 173 -11.39 34.45 16.86
N SER A 174 -11.19 34.93 18.08
CA SER A 174 -10.03 35.76 18.42
C SER A 174 -8.77 34.98 18.82
N ASN A 175 -8.90 33.70 19.22
CA ASN A 175 -7.83 33.01 19.95
C ASN A 175 -7.51 31.59 19.47
N ILE A 176 -8.30 31.02 18.54
CA ILE A 176 -8.07 29.66 18.05
C ILE A 176 -7.32 29.73 16.74
N LYS A 177 -6.09 29.23 16.71
CA LYS A 177 -5.26 29.08 15.51
C LYS A 177 -5.38 27.67 14.97
N VAL A 178 -5.63 27.55 13.68
CA VAL A 178 -5.66 26.28 12.95
C VAL A 178 -4.54 26.29 11.91
N THR A 179 -3.75 25.22 11.87
CA THR A 179 -2.74 24.95 10.84
C THR A 179 -2.95 23.55 10.27
N ILE A 180 -3.01 23.42 8.94
CA ILE A 180 -3.09 22.14 8.25
C ILE A 180 -1.76 21.88 7.55
N TYR A 181 -1.15 20.76 7.90
CA TYR A 181 0.09 20.26 7.34
C TYR A 181 -0.21 19.13 6.37
N TYR A 182 0.49 19.11 5.24
CA TYR A 182 0.40 18.03 4.26
C TYR A 182 1.66 17.20 4.30
N LEU A 183 1.50 15.88 4.33
CA LEU A 183 2.58 14.90 4.45
C LEU A 183 2.82 14.21 3.12
N GLY A 184 4.07 14.28 2.65
CA GLY A 184 4.53 13.58 1.47
C GLY A 184 5.77 12.75 1.65
N LEU A 185 6.29 12.29 0.53
CA LEU A 185 7.52 11.53 0.46
C LEU A 185 8.45 12.14 -0.59
N VAL A 186 9.66 12.50 -0.14
CA VAL A 186 10.72 13.02 -0.99
C VAL A 186 11.94 12.11 -0.80
N LEU A 187 12.35 11.47 -1.89
CA LEU A 187 13.53 10.61 -1.92
C LEU A 187 14.83 11.41 -1.86
N ALA A 188 15.96 10.73 -1.63
CA ALA A 188 17.29 11.37 -1.63
C ALA A 188 17.68 12.00 -2.96
N THR A 189 17.07 11.50 -4.04
CA THR A 189 17.21 12.06 -5.38
C THR A 189 16.45 13.37 -5.57
N GLY A 190 15.66 13.80 -4.58
CA GLY A 190 14.70 14.90 -4.70
C GLY A 190 13.40 14.50 -5.39
N ALA A 191 13.28 13.26 -5.88
CA ALA A 191 12.07 12.77 -6.50
C ALA A 191 10.94 12.66 -5.47
N ARG A 192 9.75 13.11 -5.87
CA ARG A 192 8.52 13.02 -5.07
C ARG A 192 7.86 11.67 -5.31
N GLN A 193 7.34 11.05 -4.26
CA GLN A 193 6.55 9.83 -4.35
C GLN A 193 5.18 10.05 -3.72
N ALA A 194 4.16 9.49 -4.35
CA ALA A 194 2.80 9.61 -3.86
C ALA A 194 2.57 8.74 -2.62
N MET A 195 1.83 9.26 -1.65
CA MET A 195 1.29 8.53 -0.51
C MET A 195 -0.06 7.92 -0.89
N ARG A 196 -0.25 6.63 -0.58
CA ARG A 196 -1.51 5.90 -0.80
C ARG A 196 -2.28 5.70 0.49
N THR A 197 -1.61 5.31 1.58
CA THR A 197 -2.29 5.07 2.86
C THR A 197 -1.57 5.74 4.03
N MET A 198 -2.35 6.03 5.07
CA MET A 198 -1.89 6.57 6.35
C MET A 198 -2.67 5.94 7.49
N GLU A 199 -2.02 5.09 8.27
CA GLU A 199 -2.63 4.33 9.35
C GLU A 199 -2.00 4.69 10.69
N VAL A 200 -2.77 4.59 11.76
CA VAL A 200 -2.23 4.73 13.13
C VAL A 200 -1.50 3.46 13.50
N ALA A 201 -0.26 3.58 13.97
CA ALA A 201 0.49 2.41 14.41
C ALA A 201 -0.16 1.74 15.63
N PRO A 202 0.00 0.41 15.81
CA PRO A 202 -0.49 -0.30 16.97
C PRO A 202 -0.04 0.37 18.29
N ALA A 203 -0.95 0.45 19.26
CA ALA A 203 -0.75 1.13 20.54
C ALA A 203 -0.49 2.66 20.45
N SER A 204 -0.72 3.27 19.30
CA SER A 204 -0.76 4.73 19.15
C SER A 204 -2.19 5.25 19.05
N PHE A 205 -2.32 6.57 18.96
CA PHE A 205 -3.59 7.27 18.82
C PHE A 205 -3.63 7.98 17.46
N ALA A 206 -4.78 7.95 16.78
CA ALA A 206 -5.13 8.81 15.62
C ALA A 206 -4.93 10.31 15.85
N SER A 207 -4.79 10.75 17.10
CA SER A 207 -4.60 12.17 17.43
C SER A 207 -3.73 12.32 18.66
N SER A 208 -2.82 13.30 18.63
CA SER A 208 -2.11 13.75 19.82
C SER A 208 -2.90 14.88 20.47
N TYR A 209 -2.98 14.86 21.79
CA TYR A 209 -3.64 15.89 22.59
C TYR A 209 -2.79 16.30 23.77
N LYS A 210 -2.79 17.60 24.07
CA LYS A 210 -1.96 18.21 25.11
C LYS A 210 -2.83 19.05 26.06
N TRP A 211 -2.97 18.58 27.31
CA TRP A 211 -3.81 19.11 28.39
C TRP A 211 -3.08 19.49 29.68
N LEU A 212 -3.53 20.57 30.33
CA LEU A 212 -2.64 21.36 31.17
C LEU A 212 -3.07 21.81 32.52
N SER A 213 -4.35 21.75 32.73
CA SER A 213 -4.91 22.07 34.01
C SER A 213 -6.21 21.30 34.11
N PRO A 214 -6.47 20.62 35.24
CA PRO A 214 -7.76 20.07 35.65
C PRO A 214 -8.97 20.93 35.32
N ASN A 215 -8.78 22.24 35.31
CA ASN A 215 -9.85 23.22 35.15
C ASN A 215 -9.82 23.92 33.77
N SER A 216 -8.91 23.55 32.87
CA SER A 216 -8.84 24.13 31.52
C SER A 216 -9.85 23.47 30.59
N GLN A 217 -10.71 24.29 29.98
CA GLN A 217 -11.66 23.88 28.94
C GLN A 217 -11.04 23.87 27.53
N SER A 218 -9.72 24.08 27.39
CA SER A 218 -9.05 23.87 26.09
C SER A 218 -7.56 23.51 26.21
N GLY A 219 -7.04 22.93 25.12
CA GLY A 219 -5.66 22.47 24.92
C GLY A 219 -5.36 22.41 23.43
N ALA A 220 -4.17 21.92 23.05
CA ALA A 220 -3.83 21.73 21.64
C ALA A 220 -4.12 20.29 21.22
N PHE A 221 -4.71 20.10 20.04
CA PHE A 221 -4.97 18.76 19.49
C PHE A 221 -4.57 18.70 18.02
N CYS A 222 -4.28 17.49 17.57
CA CYS A 222 -4.18 17.21 16.14
C CYS A 222 -5.16 16.11 15.71
N GLY A 223 -5.47 16.07 14.43
CA GLY A 223 -6.16 14.95 13.78
C GLY A 223 -5.51 14.69 12.43
N TYR A 224 -5.80 13.55 11.83
CA TYR A 224 -5.24 13.21 10.53
C TYR A 224 -6.34 12.87 9.52
N ALA A 225 -6.04 13.04 8.23
CA ALA A 225 -6.85 12.55 7.14
C ALA A 225 -5.95 11.76 6.19
N GLU A 226 -6.47 10.63 5.69
CA GLU A 226 -5.77 9.80 4.73
C GLU A 226 -5.61 10.51 3.38
N PRO A 227 -4.61 10.13 2.56
CA PRO A 227 -4.49 10.65 1.21
C PRO A 227 -5.76 10.38 0.39
N PRO A 228 -6.30 11.36 -0.35
CA PRO A 228 -7.45 11.09 -1.21
C PRO A 228 -7.06 10.16 -2.35
N THR A 229 -7.99 9.29 -2.76
CA THR A 229 -7.75 8.28 -3.79
C THR A 229 -7.62 8.87 -5.20
N ASP A 230 -8.31 9.99 -5.46
CA ASP A 230 -8.36 10.72 -6.74
C ASP A 230 -8.32 12.25 -6.50
N GLN A 231 -8.47 13.08 -7.54
CA GLN A 231 -8.71 14.54 -7.43
C GLN A 231 -10.10 14.90 -6.83
N GLN A 232 -10.61 14.05 -5.94
CA GLN A 232 -11.92 14.15 -5.27
C GLN A 232 -11.71 14.56 -3.80
N PRO A 233 -12.77 15.03 -3.10
CA PRO A 233 -12.63 15.72 -1.81
C PRO A 233 -11.99 14.81 -0.77
N THR A 234 -11.11 15.42 0.02
CA THR A 234 -10.27 14.74 0.99
C THR A 234 -11.13 14.18 2.13
N PRO A 235 -10.80 12.99 2.68
CA PRO A 235 -11.55 12.39 3.78
C PRO A 235 -11.69 13.34 5.00
N GLU A 236 -12.71 13.09 5.81
CA GLU A 236 -12.86 13.78 7.09
C GLU A 236 -11.67 13.49 8.02
N PHE A 237 -11.34 14.44 8.88
CA PHE A 237 -10.28 14.23 9.86
C PHE A 237 -10.72 13.23 10.92
N VAL A 238 -9.86 12.26 11.19
CA VAL A 238 -10.01 11.26 12.24
C VAL A 238 -9.35 11.74 13.53
N TYR A 239 -10.04 11.55 14.65
CA TYR A 239 -9.61 11.94 15.99
C TYR A 239 -9.86 10.80 16.99
N SER A 240 -8.89 10.47 17.85
CA SER A 240 -9.03 9.36 18.82
C SER A 240 -9.90 9.66 20.03
N GLN A 241 -10.08 10.93 20.39
CA GLN A 241 -10.58 11.28 21.73
C GLN A 241 -11.65 12.38 21.66
N VAL A 242 -12.93 12.01 21.48
CA VAL A 242 -14.05 12.98 21.36
C VAL A 242 -14.40 13.66 22.70
N GLN A 243 -14.11 13.00 23.82
CA GLN A 243 -14.49 13.46 25.17
C GLN A 243 -13.64 14.60 25.72
N TYR A 244 -12.44 14.84 25.17
CA TYR A 244 -11.49 15.87 25.63
C TYR A 244 -11.32 16.97 24.57
N THR A 245 -12.43 17.36 23.97
CA THR A 245 -12.46 18.27 22.82
C THR A 245 -12.11 19.70 23.24
N GLY A 246 -11.02 20.23 22.70
CA GLY A 246 -10.82 21.67 22.65
C GLY A 246 -11.96 22.36 21.89
N ALA A 247 -11.98 23.69 21.89
CA ALA A 247 -13.11 24.51 21.45
C ALA A 247 -13.49 24.40 19.95
N PHE A 248 -12.70 23.70 19.12
CA PHE A 248 -12.94 23.60 17.68
C PHE A 248 -12.42 22.26 17.14
N ARG A 249 -12.96 21.74 16.03
CA ARG A 249 -12.39 20.62 15.24
C ARG A 249 -12.59 20.89 13.76
N VAL A 250 -11.59 20.56 12.97
CA VAL A 250 -11.71 20.57 11.52
C VAL A 250 -12.47 19.31 11.11
N ALA A 251 -13.70 19.44 10.65
CA ALA A 251 -14.51 18.29 10.22
C ALA A 251 -14.12 17.83 8.81
N LYS A 252 -13.81 18.78 7.92
CA LYS A 252 -13.53 18.52 6.51
C LYS A 252 -12.18 19.07 6.09
N ASN A 253 -11.53 18.38 5.17
CA ASN A 253 -10.36 18.90 4.49
C ASN A 253 -10.79 19.38 3.09
N ASP A 254 -11.32 20.60 3.02
CA ASP A 254 -11.82 21.20 1.77
C ASP A 254 -10.70 21.63 0.81
N TRP A 255 -9.43 21.37 1.20
CA TRP A 255 -8.24 21.75 0.47
C TRP A 255 -7.69 20.52 -0.27
N SER A 256 -8.24 20.29 -1.47
CA SER A 256 -7.86 19.14 -2.31
C SER A 256 -6.36 19.11 -2.58
N ARG A 257 -5.71 18.04 -2.16
CA ARG A 257 -4.31 17.73 -2.47
C ARG A 257 -4.21 16.26 -2.86
N PHE A 258 -3.61 15.99 -4.01
CA PHE A 258 -3.40 14.62 -4.47
C PHE A 258 -2.17 14.01 -3.79
N ALA A 259 -2.22 12.71 -3.56
CA ALA A 259 -1.06 11.91 -3.14
C ALA A 259 -0.45 12.26 -1.78
N CYS A 260 -1.10 13.05 -0.92
CA CYS A 260 -0.56 13.44 0.39
C CYS A 260 -1.55 13.21 1.53
N GLY A 261 -1.05 12.80 2.70
CA GLY A 261 -1.85 12.79 3.92
C GLY A 261 -1.96 14.20 4.51
N ALA A 262 -2.95 14.45 5.38
CA ALA A 262 -3.08 15.73 6.06
C ALA A 262 -3.09 15.58 7.59
N ILE A 263 -2.53 16.54 8.29
CA ILE A 263 -2.62 16.69 9.75
C ILE A 263 -3.16 18.07 10.08
N ALA A 264 -4.31 18.12 10.74
CA ALA A 264 -4.82 19.35 11.33
C ALA A 264 -4.18 19.54 12.70
N PHE A 265 -3.67 20.74 12.98
CA PHE A 265 -3.18 21.19 14.27
C PHE A 265 -3.98 22.41 14.71
N VAL A 266 -4.54 22.35 15.92
CA VAL A 266 -5.34 23.43 16.48
C VAL A 266 -4.78 23.82 17.84
N ALA A 267 -4.47 25.10 17.99
CA ALA A 267 -3.96 25.71 19.21
C ALA A 267 -4.89 26.83 19.68
N ASN A 268 -4.98 27.04 20.99
CA ASN A 268 -5.71 28.16 21.60
C ASN A 268 -4.74 29.05 22.38
N ASP A 269 -4.52 30.25 21.88
CA ASP A 269 -3.55 31.21 22.44
C ASP A 269 -3.99 31.78 23.80
N SER A 270 -5.29 31.77 24.11
CA SER A 270 -5.81 32.29 25.39
C SER A 270 -5.32 31.51 26.62
N LEU A 271 -4.74 30.33 26.40
CA LEU A 271 -4.29 29.46 27.47
C LEU A 271 -2.86 29.76 27.93
N GLY A 272 -2.11 30.58 27.18
CA GLY A 272 -0.76 30.98 27.55
C GLY A 272 0.20 29.79 27.76
N PRO A 273 1.20 29.92 28.65
CA PRO A 273 2.29 28.93 28.84
C PRO A 273 1.83 27.66 29.57
N TYR A 274 0.57 27.58 29.98
CA TYR A 274 -0.01 26.39 30.58
C TYR A 274 -0.28 25.40 29.44
N GLN A 275 0.80 24.91 28.79
CA GLN A 275 0.84 23.95 27.66
C GLN A 275 1.69 22.64 27.87
N GLY A 276 1.09 21.42 28.03
CA GLY A 276 1.61 20.23 28.78
C GLY A 276 0.69 18.98 28.64
N ALA A 277 1.16 17.75 28.88
CA ALA A 277 0.72 16.53 28.12
C ALA A 277 -0.36 15.61 28.74
N ALA A 278 -1.03 14.83 27.88
CA ALA A 278 -1.52 13.48 28.23
C ALA A 278 -0.59 12.35 27.74
N ASN A 279 0.27 12.60 26.73
CA ASN A 279 1.34 11.68 26.33
C ASN A 279 2.49 12.43 25.62
N ALA A 280 3.71 12.41 26.18
CA ALA A 280 4.90 13.03 25.59
C ALA A 280 5.51 12.24 24.43
N GLN A 281 4.99 11.05 24.12
CA GLN A 281 5.55 10.14 23.12
C GLN A 281 5.07 10.41 21.69
N GLY A 282 4.14 11.36 21.50
CA GLY A 282 3.57 11.68 20.18
C GLY A 282 2.65 10.59 19.63
N CYS A 283 2.22 10.77 18.39
CA CYS A 283 1.43 9.80 17.64
C CYS A 283 2.25 9.21 16.51
N THR A 284 2.30 7.89 16.44
CA THR A 284 3.02 7.17 15.39
C THR A 284 2.05 6.74 14.30
N TYR A 285 2.39 7.06 13.06
CA TYR A 285 1.67 6.67 11.87
C TYR A 285 2.54 5.75 11.02
N THR A 286 1.90 4.76 10.41
CA THR A 286 2.46 3.94 9.33
C THR A 286 1.91 4.47 8.02
N LEU A 287 2.80 4.93 7.16
CA LEU A 287 2.52 5.58 5.90
C LEU A 287 2.94 4.65 4.76
N ARG A 288 2.16 4.51 3.69
CA ARG A 288 2.54 3.69 2.52
C ARG A 288 2.58 4.50 1.23
N ASP A 289 3.68 4.42 0.49
CA ASP A 289 3.80 5.08 -0.82
C ASP A 289 2.97 4.39 -1.92
N GLN A 290 3.09 4.87 -3.16
CA GLN A 290 2.42 4.32 -4.33
C GLN A 290 2.74 2.86 -4.65
N TYR A 291 3.89 2.36 -4.23
CA TYR A 291 4.29 0.95 -4.35
C TYR A 291 4.01 0.16 -3.05
N GLY A 292 3.50 0.87 -2.03
CA GLY A 292 3.05 0.42 -0.72
C GLY A 292 4.13 0.43 0.36
N THR A 293 5.34 0.91 0.08
CA THR A 293 6.47 0.89 1.01
C THR A 293 6.07 1.49 2.35
N PRO A 294 6.22 0.78 3.49
CA PRO A 294 5.86 1.33 4.78
C PRO A 294 6.94 2.28 5.30
N TYR A 295 6.51 3.42 5.80
CA TYR A 295 7.32 4.43 6.49
C TYR A 295 6.68 4.74 7.84
N ARG A 296 7.48 4.77 8.92
CA ARG A 296 7.00 5.09 10.27
C ARG A 296 7.36 6.51 10.64
N VAL A 297 6.34 7.29 11.01
CA VAL A 297 6.47 8.71 11.35
C VAL A 297 5.86 8.97 12.69
N ARG A 298 6.56 9.76 13.50
CA ARG A 298 6.06 10.26 14.77
C ARG A 298 5.72 11.73 14.65
N VAL A 299 4.47 12.05 14.96
CA VAL A 299 3.95 13.41 15.07
C VAL A 299 4.00 13.83 16.53
N ASN A 300 4.69 14.92 16.80
CA ASN A 300 4.77 15.52 18.13
C ASN A 300 4.26 16.97 18.08
N ILE A 301 3.78 17.47 19.21
CA ILE A 301 3.44 18.88 19.39
C ILE A 301 4.58 19.52 20.18
N THR A 302 5.06 20.69 19.74
CA THR A 302 6.13 21.41 20.45
C THR A 302 5.72 21.74 21.90
N PRO A 303 6.70 21.91 22.80
CA PRO A 303 6.44 22.36 24.17
C PRO A 303 5.55 23.60 24.26
N ALA A 304 5.71 24.56 23.36
CA ALA A 304 4.96 25.82 23.32
C ALA A 304 3.62 25.76 22.54
N CYS A 305 3.19 24.57 22.10
CA CYS A 305 2.06 24.32 21.18
C CYS A 305 1.89 25.38 20.08
N ASP A 306 3.01 25.80 19.51
CA ASP A 306 3.08 26.74 18.41
C ASP A 306 3.27 26.01 17.07
N ALA A 307 3.72 24.76 17.09
CA ALA A 307 3.93 23.93 15.92
C ALA A 307 3.80 22.43 16.22
N LEU A 308 3.67 21.64 15.15
CA LEU A 308 3.96 20.21 15.18
C LEU A 308 5.35 19.93 14.62
N THR A 309 6.00 18.89 15.16
CA THR A 309 7.26 18.37 14.63
C THR A 309 7.07 16.92 14.21
N LEU A 310 7.87 16.52 13.22
CA LEU A 310 7.86 15.18 12.64
C LEU A 310 9.22 14.55 12.87
N SER A 311 9.24 13.33 13.38
CA SER A 311 10.46 12.55 13.55
C SER A 311 10.27 11.12 13.05
N GLN A 312 11.36 10.40 12.84
CA GLN A 312 11.26 8.95 12.67
C GLN A 312 10.75 8.32 13.98
N ALA A 313 9.88 7.32 13.86
CA ALA A 313 9.27 6.64 15.01
C ALA A 313 9.99 5.35 15.39
#